data_AF-A0A941SSW6-F1
#
_entry.id   AF-A0A941SSW6-F1
#
_cell.length_a   1.000
_cell.length_b   1.000
_cell.length_c   1.000
_cell.angle_alpha   90.00
_cell.angle_beta   90.00
_cell.angle_gamma   90.00
#
_symmetry.space_group_name_H-M   'P 1'
#
loop_
_entity.id
_entity.type
_entity.pdbx_description
1 polymer ?
#
loop_
_entity_poly.entity_id
_entity_poly.type
_entity_poly.pdbx_seq_one_letter_code
_entity_poly.pdbx_strand_id
1 'polypeptide(L)'
;MRRNLDRLLRDIVAPPSGMQRVDFRAPVGAAALFAPDSVTWRVMKNPVALMVGGIAGVILELAEPRVRTGVWEHTTFRRDPAGRIRRTGYAAMATIYGPADAARAMAASVSRRHAAIAGQTPAGAPYRADDDELLTWVHATAAFGFLEAYCRFVHPL
;
A
#
# COMPACT_ATOMS: atom_id res chain seq x y z
N MET A 1 1.34 -2.69 -32.28
CA MET A 1 1.44 -1.72 -31.17
C MET A 1 0.24 -1.77 -30.21
N ARG A 2 -1.03 -1.60 -30.66
CA ARG A 2 -2.24 -1.62 -29.79
C ARG A 2 -2.40 -2.89 -28.90
N ARG A 3 -2.18 -4.09 -29.46
CA ARG A 3 -2.25 -5.36 -28.70
C ARG A 3 -1.29 -5.46 -27.50
N ASN A 4 -0.13 -4.79 -27.54
CA ASN A 4 0.83 -4.80 -26.43
C ASN A 4 0.43 -3.80 -25.35
N LEU A 5 -0.17 -2.67 -25.72
CA LEU A 5 -0.70 -1.69 -24.76
C LEU A 5 -1.91 -2.25 -24.00
N ASP A 6 -2.84 -2.93 -24.68
CA ASP A 6 -4.02 -3.53 -24.01
C ASP A 6 -3.63 -4.66 -23.05
N ARG A 7 -2.57 -5.41 -23.37
CA ARG A 7 -2.01 -6.44 -22.49
C ARG A 7 -1.32 -5.80 -21.28
N LEU A 8 -0.48 -4.78 -21.51
CA LEU A 8 0.16 -4.01 -20.45
C LEU A 8 -0.85 -3.37 -19.49
N LEU A 9 -1.92 -2.75 -20.01
CA LEU A 9 -2.99 -2.16 -19.21
C LEU A 9 -3.77 -3.20 -18.40
N ARG A 10 -4.05 -4.37 -18.99
CA ARG A 10 -4.68 -5.48 -18.25
C ARG A 10 -3.79 -5.99 -17.12
N ASP A 11 -2.49 -6.13 -17.36
CA ASP A 11 -1.53 -6.63 -16.36
C ASP A 11 -1.30 -5.63 -15.21
N ILE A 12 -1.47 -4.32 -15.48
CA ILE A 12 -1.43 -3.27 -14.45
C ILE A 12 -2.66 -3.31 -13.54
N VAL A 13 -3.85 -3.61 -14.10
CA VAL A 13 -5.13 -3.59 -13.38
C VAL A 13 -5.48 -4.95 -12.77
N ALA A 14 -4.91 -6.04 -13.28
CA ALA A 14 -5.17 -7.38 -12.78
C ALA A 14 -4.68 -7.54 -11.32
N PRO A 15 -5.44 -8.26 -10.48
CA PRO A 15 -4.99 -8.58 -9.14
C PRO A 15 -3.65 -9.33 -9.21
N PRO A 16 -2.65 -8.93 -8.40
CA PRO A 16 -1.41 -9.67 -8.29
C PRO A 16 -1.65 -11.11 -7.83
N SER A 17 -0.80 -12.03 -8.27
CA SER A 17 -0.88 -13.45 -7.89
C SER A 17 -1.02 -13.63 -6.38
N GLY A 18 -2.01 -14.42 -5.96
CA GLY A 18 -2.29 -14.71 -4.54
C GLY A 18 -3.13 -13.66 -3.80
N MET A 19 -3.64 -12.63 -4.49
CA MET A 19 -4.60 -11.68 -3.92
C MET A 19 -6.01 -11.91 -4.48
N GLN A 20 -7.00 -11.72 -3.60
CA GLN A 20 -8.41 -11.77 -4.00
C GLN A 20 -8.71 -10.62 -4.96
N ARG A 21 -9.44 -10.93 -6.04
CA ARG A 21 -9.94 -9.93 -6.97
C ARG A 21 -11.02 -9.08 -6.30
N VAL A 22 -10.86 -7.78 -6.36
CA VAL A 22 -11.85 -6.78 -5.94
C VAL A 22 -12.52 -6.29 -7.21
N ASP A 23 -13.84 -6.43 -7.26
CA ASP A 23 -14.62 -5.76 -8.30
C ASP A 23 -14.94 -4.34 -7.84
N PHE A 24 -14.17 -3.37 -8.34
CA PHE A 24 -14.36 -1.96 -8.01
C PHE A 24 -15.68 -1.37 -8.54
N ARG A 25 -16.43 -2.12 -9.38
CA ARG A 25 -17.71 -1.67 -9.94
C ARG A 25 -18.92 -2.33 -9.27
N ALA A 26 -18.71 -3.31 -8.39
CA ALA A 26 -19.78 -4.07 -7.78
C ALA A 26 -19.60 -4.20 -6.24
N PRO A 27 -20.70 -4.19 -5.47
CA PRO A 27 -22.05 -3.87 -5.93
C PRO A 27 -22.20 -2.37 -6.22
N VAL A 28 -23.05 -2.04 -7.19
CA VAL A 28 -23.26 -0.65 -7.62
C VAL A 28 -23.81 0.16 -6.45
N GLY A 29 -23.21 1.31 -6.18
CA GLY A 29 -23.64 2.21 -5.11
C GLY A 29 -23.17 1.84 -3.71
N ALA A 30 -22.35 0.77 -3.54
CA ALA A 30 -21.73 0.52 -2.25
C ALA A 30 -20.76 1.65 -1.86
N ALA A 31 -20.86 2.08 -0.61
CA ALA A 31 -19.94 3.06 -0.03
C ALA A 31 -18.54 2.44 0.12
N ALA A 32 -17.51 3.24 -0.20
CA ALA A 32 -16.12 2.96 0.17
C ALA A 32 -15.85 3.44 1.61
N LEU A 33 -14.71 3.04 2.19
CA LEU A 33 -14.28 3.57 3.50
C LEU A 33 -13.98 5.08 3.46
N PHE A 34 -13.55 5.56 2.30
CA PHE A 34 -13.29 6.97 2.04
C PHE A 34 -14.23 7.49 0.97
N ALA A 35 -14.87 8.63 1.22
CA ALA A 35 -15.80 9.23 0.27
C ALA A 35 -15.08 9.61 -1.05
N PRO A 36 -15.73 9.51 -2.22
CA PRO A 36 -15.10 9.82 -3.51
C PRO A 36 -14.57 11.26 -3.67
N ASP A 37 -15.10 12.19 -2.88
CA ASP A 37 -14.71 13.60 -2.79
C ASP A 37 -13.71 13.90 -1.67
N SER A 38 -13.28 12.89 -0.92
CA SER A 38 -12.30 13.03 0.17
C SER A 38 -10.90 13.43 -0.32
N VAL A 39 -10.12 14.02 0.58
CA VAL A 39 -8.69 14.30 0.36
C VAL A 39 -7.92 13.03 0.01
N THR A 40 -8.22 11.90 0.65
CA THR A 40 -7.62 10.60 0.35
C THR A 40 -7.78 10.25 -1.13
N TRP A 41 -9.00 10.33 -1.67
CA TRP A 41 -9.25 10.09 -3.10
C TRP A 41 -8.55 11.12 -3.99
N ARG A 42 -8.59 12.40 -3.61
CA ARG A 42 -7.95 13.49 -4.36
C ARG A 42 -6.44 13.29 -4.51
N VAL A 43 -5.75 12.92 -3.43
CA VAL A 43 -4.30 12.69 -3.41
C VAL A 43 -3.95 11.40 -4.12
N MET A 44 -4.60 10.30 -3.75
CA MET A 44 -4.21 8.95 -4.18
C MET A 44 -4.59 8.66 -5.63
N LYS A 45 -5.42 9.48 -6.29
CA LYS A 45 -5.70 9.34 -7.73
C LYS A 45 -4.64 9.99 -8.61
N ASN A 46 -3.71 10.75 -8.05
CA ASN A 46 -2.67 11.43 -8.81
C ASN A 46 -1.42 10.54 -8.97
N PRO A 47 -0.99 10.22 -10.21
CA PRO A 47 0.13 9.31 -10.44
C PRO A 47 1.49 9.87 -10.01
N VAL A 48 1.68 11.20 -10.02
CA VAL A 48 2.91 11.84 -9.54
C VAL A 48 3.00 11.73 -8.03
N ALA A 49 1.92 12.04 -7.31
CA ALA A 49 1.85 11.89 -5.86
C ALA A 49 2.05 10.42 -5.43
N LEU A 50 1.42 9.47 -6.13
CA LEU A 50 1.60 8.04 -5.85
C LEU A 50 3.06 7.59 -6.04
N MET A 51 3.71 7.98 -7.14
CA MET A 51 5.07 7.54 -7.43
C MET A 51 6.09 8.19 -6.50
N VAL A 52 6.10 9.52 -6.44
CA VAL A 52 7.09 10.25 -5.63
C VAL A 52 6.84 10.03 -4.14
N GLY A 53 5.58 10.14 -3.71
CA GLY A 53 5.20 9.96 -2.32
C GLY A 53 5.35 8.52 -1.84
N GLY A 54 5.06 7.53 -2.69
CA GLY A 54 5.28 6.13 -2.37
C GLY A 54 6.76 5.80 -2.17
N ILE A 55 7.64 6.32 -3.03
CA ILE A 55 9.09 6.15 -2.88
C ILE A 55 9.59 6.83 -1.60
N ALA A 56 9.16 8.07 -1.34
CA ALA A 56 9.52 8.79 -0.12
C ALA A 56 9.05 8.04 1.14
N GLY A 57 7.79 7.57 1.14
CA GLY A 57 7.21 6.78 2.22
C GLY A 57 8.04 5.53 2.52
N VAL A 58 8.37 4.72 1.51
CA VAL A 58 9.18 3.51 1.69
C VAL A 58 10.58 3.82 2.26
N ILE A 59 11.24 4.88 1.80
CA ILE A 59 12.55 5.26 2.33
C ILE A 59 12.45 5.59 3.83
N LEU A 60 11.42 6.33 4.22
CA LEU A 60 11.16 6.70 5.62
C LEU A 60 10.72 5.50 6.47
N GLU A 61 9.88 4.61 5.94
CA GLU A 61 9.47 3.37 6.60
C GLU A 61 10.70 2.53 6.99
N LEU A 62 11.68 2.42 6.07
CA LEU A 62 12.91 1.64 6.27
C LEU A 62 13.94 2.35 7.17
N ALA A 63 13.69 3.58 7.61
CA ALA A 63 14.52 4.25 8.61
C ALA A 63 14.34 3.61 10.00
N GLU A 64 13.17 3.03 10.28
CA GLU A 64 12.92 2.28 11.50
C GLU A 64 13.54 0.86 11.39
N PRO A 65 14.55 0.51 12.22
CA PRO A 65 15.28 -0.75 12.08
C PRO A 65 14.38 -1.99 12.16
N ARG A 66 13.35 -1.98 13.00
CA ARG A 66 12.41 -3.09 13.16
C ARG A 66 11.59 -3.34 11.89
N VAL A 67 11.08 -2.27 11.28
CA VAL A 67 10.36 -2.33 9.98
C VAL A 67 11.30 -2.83 8.88
N ARG A 68 12.51 -2.26 8.78
CA ARG A 68 13.51 -2.67 7.79
C ARG A 68 13.85 -4.15 7.89
N THR A 69 14.13 -4.66 9.08
CA THR A 69 14.42 -6.08 9.29
C THR A 69 13.22 -6.95 8.91
N GLY A 70 12.01 -6.60 9.37
CA GLY A 70 10.78 -7.31 9.02
C GLY A 70 10.56 -7.40 7.51
N VAL A 71 10.75 -6.29 6.79
CA VAL A 71 10.66 -6.27 5.32
C VAL A 71 11.74 -7.13 4.68
N TRP A 72 12.99 -7.04 5.15
CA TRP A 72 14.12 -7.74 4.54
C TRP A 72 14.05 -9.27 4.69
N GLU A 73 13.54 -9.74 5.82
CA GLU A 73 13.55 -11.16 6.21
C GLU A 73 12.24 -11.88 5.86
N HIS A 74 11.10 -11.23 6.02
CA HIS A 74 9.78 -11.88 5.91
C HIS A 74 9.03 -11.55 4.62
N THR A 75 9.69 -10.93 3.65
CA THR A 75 9.03 -10.53 2.41
C THR A 75 9.84 -10.87 1.16
N THR A 76 9.13 -10.87 0.04
CA THR A 76 9.72 -11.01 -1.29
C THR A 76 10.45 -9.76 -1.78
N PHE A 77 10.51 -8.67 -1.00
CA PHE A 77 11.09 -7.39 -1.44
C PHE A 77 12.50 -7.53 -2.06
N ARG A 78 13.36 -8.36 -1.47
CA ARG A 78 14.73 -8.61 -1.98
C ARG A 78 14.79 -9.34 -3.32
N ARG A 79 13.84 -10.24 -3.58
CA ARG A 79 13.85 -11.16 -4.73
C ARG A 79 12.90 -10.72 -5.85
N ASP A 80 11.82 -10.02 -5.48
CA ASP A 80 10.75 -9.53 -6.36
C ASP A 80 10.23 -8.16 -5.84
N PRO A 81 11.04 -7.09 -5.96
CA PRO A 81 10.64 -5.75 -5.51
C PRO A 81 9.44 -5.22 -6.31
N ALA A 82 9.45 -5.43 -7.63
CA ALA A 82 8.37 -4.96 -8.52
C ALA A 82 7.03 -5.64 -8.22
N GLY A 83 7.02 -6.96 -8.00
CA GLY A 83 5.80 -7.66 -7.60
C GLY A 83 5.36 -7.33 -6.18
N ARG A 84 6.29 -7.05 -5.26
CA ARG A 84 5.97 -6.58 -3.91
C ARG A 84 5.30 -5.21 -3.92
N ILE A 85 5.83 -4.27 -4.72
CA ILE A 85 5.21 -2.95 -4.94
C ILE A 85 3.81 -3.11 -5.52
N ARG A 86 3.64 -3.97 -6.55
CA ARG A 86 2.33 -4.20 -7.17
C ARG A 86 1.30 -4.77 -6.20
N ARG A 87 1.68 -5.74 -5.34
CA ARG A 87 0.83 -6.29 -4.27
C ARG A 87 0.41 -5.24 -3.24
N THR A 88 1.36 -4.39 -2.83
CA THR A 88 1.12 -3.33 -1.84
C THR A 88 0.21 -2.25 -2.43
N GLY A 89 0.48 -1.80 -3.66
CA GLY A 89 -0.35 -0.85 -4.39
C GLY A 89 -1.78 -1.36 -4.62
N TYR A 90 -1.94 -2.64 -4.99
CA TYR A 90 -3.27 -3.23 -5.14
C TYR A 90 -4.03 -3.31 -3.80
N ALA A 91 -3.35 -3.65 -2.70
CA ALA A 91 -3.96 -3.60 -1.37
C ALA A 91 -4.43 -2.19 -1.01
N ALA A 92 -3.60 -1.17 -1.26
CA ALA A 92 -3.97 0.23 -1.04
C ALA A 92 -5.17 0.65 -1.90
N MET A 93 -5.18 0.29 -3.18
CA MET A 93 -6.32 0.55 -4.07
C MET A 93 -7.61 -0.10 -3.57
N ALA A 94 -7.55 -1.37 -3.16
CA ALA A 94 -8.68 -2.09 -2.59
C ALA A 94 -9.23 -1.39 -1.33
N THR A 95 -8.36 -0.88 -0.47
CA THR A 95 -8.75 -0.18 0.77
C THR A 95 -9.33 1.22 0.50
N ILE A 96 -8.81 1.94 -0.50
CA ILE A 96 -9.21 3.33 -0.77
C ILE A 96 -10.45 3.39 -1.67
N TYR A 97 -10.47 2.61 -2.75
CA TYR A 97 -11.45 2.70 -3.83
C TYR A 97 -12.47 1.56 -3.83
N GLY A 98 -12.21 0.47 -3.11
CA GLY A 98 -13.12 -0.68 -3.06
C GLY A 98 -14.33 -0.42 -2.15
N PRO A 99 -15.41 -1.22 -2.31
CA PRO A 99 -16.50 -1.26 -1.34
C PRO A 99 -15.99 -1.47 0.08
N ALA A 100 -16.64 -0.87 1.08
CA ALA A 100 -16.20 -0.90 2.47
C ALA A 100 -15.92 -2.32 2.99
N ASP A 101 -16.73 -3.31 2.61
CA ASP A 101 -16.53 -4.70 3.02
C ASP A 101 -15.30 -5.34 2.38
N ALA A 102 -15.02 -5.04 1.10
CA ALA A 102 -13.80 -5.48 0.44
C ALA A 102 -12.56 -4.84 1.07
N ALA A 103 -12.65 -3.54 1.40
CA ALA A 103 -11.58 -2.81 2.09
C ALA A 103 -11.30 -3.40 3.48
N ARG A 104 -12.34 -3.69 4.28
CA ARG A 104 -12.20 -4.36 5.58
C ARG A 104 -11.65 -5.77 5.46
N ALA A 105 -12.09 -6.55 4.48
CA ALA A 105 -11.57 -7.88 4.22
C ALA A 105 -10.07 -7.85 3.84
N MET A 106 -9.66 -6.87 3.02
CA MET A 106 -8.26 -6.63 2.69
C MET A 106 -7.44 -6.27 3.93
N ALA A 107 -7.91 -5.31 4.73
CA ALA A 107 -7.26 -4.91 5.98
C ALA A 107 -7.09 -6.12 6.92
N ALA A 108 -8.15 -6.88 7.16
CA ALA A 108 -8.11 -8.07 8.01
C ALA A 108 -7.13 -9.15 7.48
N SER A 109 -7.02 -9.31 6.16
CA SER A 109 -6.05 -10.21 5.53
C SER A 109 -4.61 -9.77 5.76
N VAL A 110 -4.33 -8.46 5.65
CA VAL A 110 -3.01 -7.89 5.95
C VAL A 110 -2.70 -8.03 7.44
N SER A 111 -3.62 -7.69 8.33
CA SER A 111 -3.44 -7.82 9.79
C SER A 111 -3.13 -9.26 10.20
N ARG A 112 -3.83 -10.27 9.65
CA ARG A 112 -3.52 -11.69 9.91
C ARG A 112 -2.11 -12.09 9.49
N ARG A 113 -1.60 -11.54 8.38
CA ARG A 113 -0.22 -11.79 7.95
C ARG A 113 0.79 -11.11 8.88
N HIS A 114 0.52 -9.88 9.31
CA HIS A 114 1.40 -9.15 10.23
C HIS A 114 1.46 -9.83 11.60
N ALA A 115 0.35 -10.35 12.13
CA ALA A 115 0.31 -11.03 13.42
C ALA A 115 1.22 -12.28 13.51
N ALA A 116 1.53 -12.89 12.37
CA ALA A 116 2.43 -14.03 12.25
C ALA A 116 3.91 -13.66 12.07
N ILE A 117 4.25 -12.36 12.01
CA ILE A 117 5.61 -11.89 11.76
C ILE A 117 6.17 -11.26 13.04
N ALA A 118 7.24 -11.85 13.55
CA ALA A 118 8.04 -11.34 14.66
C ALA A 118 9.49 -11.77 14.49
N GLY A 119 10.41 -11.04 15.12
CA GLY A 119 11.84 -11.32 15.02
C GLY A 119 12.67 -10.41 15.93
N GLN A 120 13.97 -10.36 15.64
CA GLN A 120 14.91 -9.45 16.30
C GLN A 120 15.76 -8.74 15.24
N THR A 121 16.05 -7.46 15.45
CA THR A 121 16.97 -6.72 14.59
C THR A 121 18.42 -7.19 14.78
N PRO A 122 19.36 -6.87 13.87
CA PRO A 122 20.77 -7.18 14.08
C PRO A 122 21.39 -6.59 15.35
N ALA A 123 20.79 -5.52 15.90
CA ALA A 123 21.19 -4.90 17.17
C ALA A 123 20.52 -5.56 18.40
N GLY A 124 19.75 -6.64 18.21
CA GLY A 124 19.09 -7.38 19.28
C GLY A 124 17.71 -6.85 19.71
N ALA A 125 17.17 -5.82 19.03
CA ALA A 125 15.85 -5.29 19.38
C ALA A 125 14.74 -6.22 18.89
N PRO A 126 13.85 -6.73 19.76
CA PRO A 126 12.72 -7.55 19.33
C PRO A 126 11.67 -6.70 18.60
N TYR A 127 10.93 -7.33 17.69
CA TYR A 127 9.80 -6.69 17.01
C TYR A 127 8.68 -7.67 16.71
N ARG A 128 7.47 -7.11 16.57
CA ARG A 128 6.33 -7.77 15.95
C ARG A 128 5.75 -6.83 14.89
N ALA A 129 5.36 -7.36 13.72
CA ALA A 129 4.85 -6.52 12.63
C ALA A 129 3.43 -5.97 12.88
N ASP A 130 2.75 -6.48 13.91
CA ASP A 130 1.45 -6.00 14.39
C ASP A 130 1.57 -5.06 15.60
N ASP A 131 2.77 -4.61 15.92
CA ASP A 131 3.00 -3.63 16.98
C ASP A 131 2.44 -2.25 16.59
N ASP A 132 1.69 -1.63 17.50
CA ASP A 132 0.98 -0.37 17.26
C ASP A 132 1.94 0.80 16.94
N GLU A 133 3.13 0.83 17.56
CA GLU A 133 4.15 1.84 17.29
C GLU A 133 4.64 1.72 15.84
N LEU A 134 4.94 0.49 15.40
CA LEU A 134 5.44 0.22 14.05
C LEU A 134 4.37 0.44 12.98
N LEU A 135 3.13 0.04 13.24
CA LEU A 135 2.00 0.31 12.35
C LEU A 135 1.76 1.82 12.21
N THR A 136 1.84 2.55 13.32
CA THR A 136 1.70 4.01 13.33
C THR A 136 2.84 4.67 12.57
N TRP A 137 4.08 4.21 12.77
CA TRP A 137 5.25 4.71 12.04
C TRP A 137 5.04 4.59 10.53
N VAL A 138 4.72 3.38 10.05
CA VAL A 138 4.50 3.11 8.61
C VAL A 138 3.35 3.94 8.06
N HIS A 139 2.25 4.08 8.80
CA HIS A 139 1.13 4.91 8.38
C HIS A 139 1.51 6.39 8.27
N ALA A 140 2.21 6.94 9.27
CA ALA A 140 2.62 8.33 9.31
C ALA A 140 3.60 8.66 8.19
N THR A 141 4.60 7.81 7.94
CA THR A 141 5.59 8.02 6.87
C THR A 141 4.97 7.92 5.48
N ALA A 142 4.02 7.00 5.29
CA ALA A 142 3.26 6.89 4.04
C ALA A 142 2.39 8.14 3.81
N ALA A 143 1.62 8.56 4.81
CA ALA A 143 0.77 9.75 4.74
C ALA A 143 1.59 11.01 4.45
N PHE A 144 2.72 11.20 5.16
CA PHE A 144 3.66 12.29 4.92
C PHE A 144 4.16 12.26 3.47
N GLY A 145 4.67 11.12 3.00
CA GLY A 145 5.18 10.99 1.63
C GLY A 145 4.15 11.37 0.56
N PHE A 146 2.92 10.83 0.65
CA PHE A 146 1.87 11.13 -0.32
C PHE A 146 1.39 12.58 -0.28
N LEU A 147 1.23 13.16 0.92
CA LEU A 147 0.76 14.54 1.08
C LEU A 147 1.81 15.55 0.61
N GLU A 148 3.07 15.38 1.01
CA GLU A 148 4.16 16.25 0.57
C GLU A 148 4.35 16.21 -0.94
N ALA A 149 4.33 15.01 -1.53
CA ALA A 149 4.44 14.87 -2.97
C ALA A 149 3.27 15.55 -3.71
N TYR A 150 2.05 15.44 -3.18
CA TYR A 150 0.89 16.10 -3.76
C TYR A 150 0.99 17.63 -3.68
N CYS A 151 1.25 18.17 -2.49
CA CYS A 151 1.39 19.62 -2.28
C CYS A 151 2.53 20.22 -3.10
N ARG A 152 3.65 19.50 -3.22
CA ARG A 152 4.86 19.99 -3.90
C ARG A 152 4.79 19.97 -5.42
N PHE A 153 4.13 18.96 -6.00
CA PHE A 153 4.20 18.66 -7.44
C PHE A 153 2.84 18.69 -8.16
N VAL A 154 1.72 18.75 -7.42
CA VAL A 154 0.37 18.71 -8.00
C VAL A 154 -0.38 20.00 -7.70
N HIS A 155 -0.78 20.18 -6.46
CA HIS A 155 -1.54 21.34 -6.00
C HIS A 155 -1.53 21.38 -4.47
N PRO A 156 -1.23 22.51 -3.82
CA PRO A 156 -1.37 22.65 -2.37
C PRO A 156 -2.79 22.29 -1.91
N LEU A 157 -2.94 21.54 -0.82
CA LEU A 157 -4.25 21.15 -0.29
C LEU A 157 -4.97 22.32 0.38
#